data_AF-A0A2A3Y1R8-F1
#
_entry.id   AF-A0A2A3Y1R8-F1
#
_cell.length_a   1.000
_cell.length_b   1.000
_cell.length_c   1.000
_cell.angle_alpha   90.00
_cell.angle_beta   90.00
_cell.angle_gamma   90.00
#
_symmetry.space_group_name_H-M   'P 1'
#
loop_
_entity.id
_entity.type
_entity.pdbx_description
1 polymer ?
#
loop_
_entity_poly.entity_id
_entity_poly.type
_entity_poly.pdbx_seq_one_letter_code
_entity_poly.pdbx_strand_id
1 'polypeptide(L)'
;MVAVAAQVMRGSPERLSDHKEQLQLGYLRAVVAASGCVFIGEPSIDEGTDVYLKHRRREENGDIKEALLALQLKATATQFDARAEFVTARMSRDRYDEYRSQNPSVPHIAVVMTLPELQENWVSATPDALSIRHCAYWVNLAGAKVSSATNPSFRAPTTNVLDDVALCHIMERIHNGDKP
;
A
#
# COMPACT_ATOMS: atom_id res chain seq x y z
N MET A 1 9.45 -44.03 -11.84
CA MET A 1 8.16 -43.31 -11.98
C MET A 1 8.31 -41.98 -11.27
N VAL A 2 8.29 -40.87 -12.00
CA VAL A 2 8.22 -39.54 -11.38
C VAL A 2 6.76 -39.33 -11.00
N ALA A 3 6.47 -39.24 -9.70
CA ALA A 3 5.14 -38.88 -9.24
C ALA A 3 4.84 -37.48 -9.78
N VAL A 4 3.84 -37.38 -10.66
CA VAL A 4 3.29 -36.09 -11.06
C VAL A 4 2.62 -35.54 -9.80
N ALA A 5 3.23 -34.52 -9.17
CA ALA A 5 2.63 -33.85 -8.03
C ALA A 5 1.22 -33.41 -8.43
N ALA A 6 0.22 -33.80 -7.63
CA ALA A 6 -1.15 -33.38 -7.87
C ALA A 6 -1.19 -31.84 -7.92
N GLN A 7 -1.74 -31.30 -9.02
CA GLN A 7 -1.86 -29.87 -9.18
C GLN A 7 -2.72 -29.32 -8.03
N VAL A 8 -2.15 -28.42 -7.23
CA VAL A 8 -2.86 -27.81 -6.12
C VAL A 8 -3.99 -26.96 -6.68
N MET A 9 -5.24 -27.31 -6.35
CA MET A 9 -6.40 -26.52 -6.74
C MET A 9 -6.41 -25.21 -5.94
N ARG A 10 -6.14 -24.11 -6.62
CA ARG A 10 -6.38 -22.75 -6.12
C ARG A 10 -7.74 -22.28 -6.61
N GLY A 11 -8.37 -21.36 -5.87
CA GLY A 11 -9.74 -20.90 -6.12
C GLY A 11 -9.98 -20.31 -7.52
N SER A 12 -11.14 -19.70 -7.69
CA SER A 12 -11.62 -19.29 -9.00
C SER A 12 -10.81 -18.16 -9.66
N PRO A 13 -10.35 -18.30 -10.92
CA PRO A 13 -9.57 -17.27 -11.63
C PRO A 13 -10.27 -15.90 -11.76
N GLU A 14 -11.60 -15.86 -11.80
CA GLU A 14 -12.39 -14.63 -11.90
C GLU A 14 -12.28 -13.74 -10.65
N ARG A 15 -11.83 -14.29 -9.52
CA ARG A 15 -11.62 -13.55 -8.26
C ARG A 15 -10.16 -13.13 -8.04
N LEU A 16 -9.31 -13.33 -9.05
CA LEU A 16 -7.88 -13.08 -8.88
C LEU A 16 -7.59 -11.61 -8.56
N SER A 17 -8.41 -10.66 -9.04
CA SER A 17 -8.28 -9.24 -8.66
C SER A 17 -8.53 -9.03 -7.18
N ASP A 18 -9.66 -9.53 -6.65
CA ASP A 18 -10.00 -9.47 -5.22
C ASP A 18 -8.86 -10.07 -4.36
N HIS A 19 -8.28 -11.18 -4.80
CA HIS A 19 -7.20 -11.84 -4.06
C HIS A 19 -5.88 -11.05 -4.07
N LYS A 20 -5.60 -10.26 -5.12
CA LYS A 20 -4.45 -9.34 -5.13
C LYS A 20 -4.64 -8.23 -4.11
N GLU A 21 -5.85 -7.67 -4.04
CA GLU A 21 -6.21 -6.64 -3.06
C GLU A 21 -6.11 -7.18 -1.63
N GLN A 22 -6.64 -8.38 -1.37
CA GLN A 22 -6.53 -9.03 -0.06
C GLN A 22 -5.08 -9.36 0.33
N LEU A 23 -4.25 -9.76 -0.63
CA LEU A 23 -2.81 -9.98 -0.36
C LEU A 23 -2.10 -8.67 -0.02
N GLN A 24 -2.40 -7.58 -0.73
CA GLN A 24 -1.86 -6.26 -0.43
C GLN A 24 -2.29 -5.79 0.97
N LEU A 25 -3.54 -6.01 1.34
CA LEU A 25 -4.02 -5.71 2.69
C LEU A 25 -3.30 -6.57 3.74
N GLY A 26 -3.03 -7.84 3.46
CA GLY A 26 -2.24 -8.73 4.31
C GLY A 26 -0.80 -8.25 4.51
N TYR A 27 -0.13 -7.83 3.44
CA TYR A 27 1.20 -7.20 3.51
C TYR A 27 1.16 -5.94 4.38
N LEU A 28 0.19 -5.06 4.15
CA LEU A 28 0.04 -3.82 4.90
C LEU A 28 -0.26 -4.10 6.38
N ARG A 29 -1.06 -5.13 6.69
CA ARG A 29 -1.32 -5.58 8.07
C ARG A 29 -0.05 -5.98 8.81
N ALA A 30 0.88 -6.67 8.15
CA ALA A 30 2.18 -6.99 8.73
C ALA A 30 3.02 -5.71 8.99
N VAL A 31 3.11 -4.82 8.00
CA VAL A 31 3.86 -3.55 8.08
C VAL A 31 3.34 -2.65 9.20
N VAL A 32 2.03 -2.45 9.26
CA VAL A 32 1.39 -1.61 10.28
C VAL A 32 1.62 -2.17 11.67
N ALA A 33 1.47 -3.48 11.87
CA ALA A 33 1.73 -4.12 13.16
C ALA A 33 3.18 -3.94 13.60
N ALA A 34 4.15 -4.14 12.69
CA ALA A 34 5.57 -3.98 12.98
C ALA A 34 5.95 -2.52 13.27
N SER A 35 5.29 -1.55 12.62
CA SER A 35 5.51 -0.11 12.86
C SER A 35 4.90 0.44 14.16
N GLY A 36 4.12 -0.37 14.90
CA GLY A 36 3.36 0.10 16.06
C GLY A 36 2.17 1.01 15.73
N CYS A 37 1.79 1.10 14.45
CA CYS A 37 0.58 1.77 14.01
C CYS A 37 -0.65 0.87 14.17
N VAL A 38 -1.84 1.46 14.01
CA VAL A 38 -3.13 0.77 14.15
C VAL A 38 -4.02 1.06 12.93
N PHE A 39 -4.67 0.02 12.39
CA PHE A 39 -5.79 0.20 11.47
C PHE A 39 -6.99 0.72 12.23
N ILE A 40 -7.54 1.85 11.81
CA ILE A 40 -8.70 2.46 12.47
C ILE A 40 -9.98 2.40 11.62
N GLY A 41 -9.88 2.01 10.35
CA GLY A 41 -11.05 1.79 9.52
C GLY A 41 -10.75 1.40 8.08
N GLU A 42 -11.65 0.58 7.55
CA GLU A 42 -11.89 0.36 6.12
C GLU A 42 -13.28 0.97 5.85
N PRO A 43 -13.43 1.96 4.96
CA PRO A 43 -14.73 2.58 4.73
C PRO A 43 -15.77 1.58 4.25
N SER A 44 -16.97 1.62 4.83
CA SER A 44 -18.09 0.78 4.39
C SER A 44 -18.67 1.19 3.04
N ILE A 45 -18.35 2.41 2.60
CA ILE A 45 -18.68 2.97 1.29
C ILE A 45 -17.36 3.41 0.66
N ASP A 46 -17.10 2.96 -0.58
CA ASP A 46 -15.89 3.34 -1.31
C ASP A 46 -15.97 4.83 -1.71
N GLU A 47 -15.26 5.64 -0.94
CA GLU A 47 -14.96 7.04 -1.24
C GLU A 47 -13.47 7.19 -1.55
N GLY A 48 -12.83 6.23 -2.21
CA GLY A 48 -11.45 6.30 -2.67
C GLY A 48 -10.35 6.14 -1.62
N THR A 49 -10.68 6.23 -0.34
CA THR A 49 -9.73 5.80 0.70
C THR A 49 -10.04 4.36 1.04
N ASP A 50 -9.07 3.47 0.88
CA ASP A 50 -9.24 2.06 1.19
C ASP A 50 -9.04 1.81 2.68
N VAL A 51 -8.03 2.46 3.29
CA VAL A 51 -7.71 2.26 4.71
C VAL A 51 -7.26 3.54 5.40
N TYR A 52 -7.59 3.63 6.69
CA TYR A 52 -7.08 4.65 7.60
C TYR A 52 -6.17 4.03 8.66
N LEU A 53 -5.02 4.66 8.85
CA LEU A 53 -4.03 4.29 9.85
C LEU A 53 -3.91 5.38 10.91
N LYS A 54 -3.60 4.97 12.13
CA LYS A 54 -3.29 5.84 13.24
C LYS A 54 -1.98 5.46 13.90
N HIS A 55 -1.17 6.47 14.21
CA HIS A 55 0.00 6.34 15.07
C HIS A 55 -0.16 7.23 16.29
N ARG A 56 0.26 6.75 17.46
CA ARG A 56 0.14 7.47 18.73
C ARG A 56 1.51 7.59 19.40
N ARG A 57 1.89 8.80 19.78
CA ARG A 57 3.11 9.08 20.53
C ARG A 57 2.77 9.75 21.87
N ARG A 58 3.52 9.39 22.92
CA ARG A 58 3.50 10.11 24.19
C ARG A 58 4.65 11.10 24.20
N GLU A 59 4.36 12.36 24.46
CA GLU A 59 5.35 13.44 24.60
C GLU A 59 6.00 13.40 25.99
N GLU A 60 7.15 14.07 26.14
CA GLU A 60 7.85 14.19 27.43
C GLU A 60 7.00 14.85 28.52
N ASN A 61 6.11 15.77 28.15
CA ASN A 61 5.17 16.43 29.06
C ASN A 61 3.97 15.53 29.47
N GLY A 62 3.90 14.30 28.95
CA GLY A 62 2.84 13.34 29.21
C GLY A 62 1.66 13.41 28.23
N ASP A 63 1.59 14.41 27.37
CA ASP A 63 0.54 14.54 26.36
C ASP A 63 0.58 13.41 25.35
N ILE A 64 -0.58 13.15 24.73
CA ILE A 64 -0.73 12.16 23.68
C ILE A 64 -0.99 12.89 22.38
N LYS A 65 -0.12 12.65 21.40
CA LYS A 65 -0.35 13.09 20.02
C LYS A 65 -0.76 11.90 19.15
N GLU A 66 -1.66 12.17 18.23
CA GLU A 66 -2.10 11.21 17.24
C GLU A 66 -1.81 11.75 15.84
N ALA A 67 -1.29 10.88 14.98
CA ALA A 67 -1.13 11.11 13.56
C ALA A 67 -2.08 10.18 12.81
N LEU A 68 -2.78 10.72 11.81
CA LEU A 68 -3.67 9.98 10.93
C LEU A 68 -3.08 9.96 9.53
N LEU A 69 -3.25 8.84 8.84
CA LEU A 69 -2.84 8.66 7.46
C LEU A 69 -3.89 7.86 6.71
N ALA A 70 -4.35 8.39 5.57
CA ALA A 70 -5.26 7.72 4.64
C ALA A 70 -4.48 7.10 3.47
N LEU A 71 -4.83 5.89 3.07
CA LEU A 71 -4.18 5.18 1.97
C LEU A 71 -5.20 4.80 0.89
N GLN A 72 -4.83 5.03 -0.37
CA GLN A 72 -5.42 4.36 -1.53
C GLN A 72 -4.46 3.25 -1.97
N LEU A 73 -4.98 2.04 -2.09
CA LEU A 73 -4.28 0.83 -2.47
C LEU A 73 -4.57 0.48 -3.93
N LYS A 74 -3.53 0.08 -4.65
CA LYS A 74 -3.62 -0.58 -5.96
C LYS A 74 -2.68 -1.78 -5.99
N ALA A 75 -3.18 -2.94 -6.39
CA ALA A 75 -2.35 -4.10 -6.64
C ALA A 75 -2.29 -4.38 -8.15
N THR A 76 -1.10 -4.69 -8.67
CA THR A 76 -0.90 -5.02 -10.07
C THR A 76 -0.05 -6.27 -10.23
N ALA A 77 -0.53 -7.21 -11.06
CA ALA A 77 0.30 -8.33 -11.49
C ALA A 77 1.13 -7.83 -12.67
N THR A 78 2.43 -7.71 -12.47
CA THR A 78 3.38 -7.29 -13.50
C THR A 78 4.61 -8.14 -13.37
N GLN A 79 5.27 -8.40 -14.50
CA GLN A 79 6.61 -8.94 -14.48
C GLN A 79 7.51 -7.97 -13.71
N PHE A 80 8.10 -8.44 -12.62
CA PHE A 80 9.02 -7.63 -11.82
C PHE A 80 10.24 -7.29 -12.67
N ASP A 81 10.48 -5.99 -12.82
CA ASP A 81 11.70 -5.46 -13.42
C ASP A 81 12.55 -4.83 -12.32
N ALA A 82 13.64 -5.52 -11.96
CA ALA A 82 14.59 -5.07 -10.94
C ALA A 82 15.27 -3.74 -11.30
N ARG A 83 15.20 -3.31 -12.57
CA ARG A 83 15.79 -2.05 -13.06
C ARG A 83 14.75 -0.94 -13.17
N ALA A 84 13.48 -1.22 -12.92
CA ALA A 84 12.45 -0.20 -12.96
C ALA A 84 12.67 0.83 -11.85
N GLU A 85 12.76 2.11 -12.23
CA GLU A 85 12.85 3.21 -11.26
C GLU A 85 11.50 3.50 -10.58
N PHE A 86 10.40 3.10 -11.21
CA PHE A 86 9.05 3.40 -10.73
C PHE A 86 8.09 2.25 -10.99
N VAL A 87 7.17 2.05 -10.05
CA VAL A 87 5.95 1.28 -10.25
C VAL A 87 4.81 2.24 -10.63
N THR A 88 4.09 1.91 -11.71
CA THR A 88 3.02 2.74 -12.23
C THR A 88 1.67 2.08 -12.00
N ALA A 89 0.72 2.83 -11.48
CA ALA A 89 -0.68 2.43 -11.39
C ALA A 89 -1.60 3.58 -11.81
N ARG A 90 -2.89 3.28 -11.94
CA ARG A 90 -3.91 4.25 -12.34
C ARG A 90 -4.98 4.36 -11.25
N MET A 91 -5.58 5.54 -11.17
CA MET A 91 -6.76 5.81 -10.37
C MET A 91 -7.72 6.68 -11.18
N SER A 92 -8.97 6.81 -10.74
CA SER A 92 -9.91 7.71 -11.42
C SER A 92 -9.44 9.16 -11.30
N ARG A 93 -9.87 10.01 -12.23
CA ARG A 93 -9.54 11.44 -12.20
C ARG A 93 -9.92 12.10 -10.89
N ASP A 94 -11.13 11.86 -10.39
CA ASP A 94 -11.61 12.50 -9.17
C ASP A 94 -10.74 12.14 -7.96
N ARG A 95 -10.33 10.86 -7.86
CA ARG A 95 -9.39 10.42 -6.81
C ARG A 95 -8.01 11.06 -6.99
N TYR A 96 -7.52 11.15 -8.23
CA TYR A 96 -6.24 11.80 -8.52
C TYR A 96 -6.25 13.29 -8.15
N ASP A 97 -7.37 13.96 -8.39
CA ASP A 97 -7.56 15.38 -8.04
C ASP A 97 -7.74 15.61 -6.54
N GLU A 98 -8.34 14.67 -5.82
CA GLU A 98 -8.35 14.66 -4.35
C GLU A 98 -6.93 14.44 -3.79
N TYR A 99 -6.23 13.42 -4.29
CA TYR A 99 -4.91 13.04 -3.79
C TYR A 99 -3.83 14.09 -4.08
N ARG A 100 -3.99 14.91 -5.12
CA ARG A 100 -3.07 16.04 -5.37
C ARG A 100 -3.25 17.23 -4.43
N SER A 101 -4.32 17.26 -3.63
CA SER A 101 -4.61 18.39 -2.75
C SER A 101 -3.38 18.72 -1.91
N GLN A 102 -3.01 20.01 -1.86
CA GLN A 102 -1.79 20.41 -1.17
C GLN A 102 -1.95 20.39 0.36
N ASN A 103 -3.17 20.60 0.85
CA ASN A 103 -3.50 20.73 2.26
C ASN A 103 -4.77 19.92 2.59
N PRO A 104 -4.74 18.57 2.47
CA PRO A 104 -5.87 17.75 2.87
C PRO A 104 -6.03 17.76 4.40
N SER A 105 -7.26 17.61 4.89
CA SER A 105 -7.53 17.53 6.34
C SER A 105 -6.90 16.29 6.99
N VAL A 106 -6.79 15.21 6.21
CA VAL A 106 -6.06 13.99 6.59
C VAL A 106 -4.97 13.78 5.54
N PRO A 107 -3.67 13.71 5.92
CA PRO A 107 -2.62 13.36 4.98
C PRO A 107 -2.90 12.01 4.32
N HIS A 108 -2.61 11.91 3.02
CA HIS A 108 -2.84 10.68 2.27
C HIS A 108 -1.67 10.31 1.36
N ILE A 109 -1.54 9.01 1.08
CA ILE A 109 -0.56 8.47 0.13
C ILE A 109 -1.21 7.41 -0.76
N ALA A 110 -0.77 7.35 -2.02
CA ALA A 110 -1.14 6.25 -2.91
C ALA A 110 -0.09 5.13 -2.79
N VAL A 111 -0.55 3.89 -2.64
CA VAL A 111 0.30 2.71 -2.46
C VAL A 111 0.03 1.72 -3.58
N VAL A 112 1.08 1.33 -4.29
CA VAL A 112 1.01 0.32 -5.35
C VAL A 112 1.84 -0.90 -4.99
N MET A 113 1.24 -2.08 -5.02
CA MET A 113 1.92 -3.36 -4.84
C MET A 113 2.09 -4.06 -6.19
N THR A 114 3.31 -4.47 -6.50
CA THR A 114 3.57 -5.41 -7.60
C THR A 114 3.46 -6.83 -7.10
N LEU A 115 3.00 -7.77 -7.91
CA LEU A 115 2.85 -9.19 -7.54
C LEU A 115 3.31 -10.10 -8.68
N PRO A 116 3.84 -11.29 -8.39
CA PRO A 116 4.07 -12.31 -9.42
C PRO A 116 2.78 -12.66 -10.17
N GLU A 117 2.88 -13.00 -11.45
CA GLU A 117 1.70 -13.33 -12.27
C GLU A 117 0.97 -14.58 -11.77
N LEU A 118 1.73 -15.61 -11.39
CA LEU A 118 1.20 -16.88 -10.90
C LEU A 118 0.95 -16.80 -9.39
N GLN A 119 -0.29 -17.08 -8.98
CA GLN A 119 -0.72 -17.01 -7.58
C GLN A 119 0.07 -17.92 -6.63
N GLU A 120 0.53 -19.07 -7.13
CA GLU A 120 1.38 -19.99 -6.35
C GLU A 120 2.71 -19.39 -5.91
N ASN A 121 3.14 -18.32 -6.57
CA ASN A 121 4.36 -17.60 -6.25
C ASN A 121 4.14 -16.40 -5.33
N TRP A 122 2.94 -16.17 -4.80
CA TRP A 122 2.68 -14.97 -3.99
C TRP A 122 3.24 -15.07 -2.57
N VAL A 123 3.14 -16.25 -1.94
CA VAL A 123 3.53 -16.47 -0.55
C VAL A 123 4.31 -17.77 -0.42
N SER A 124 5.37 -17.75 0.37
CA SER A 124 6.06 -18.96 0.84
C SER A 124 6.21 -18.92 2.34
N ALA A 125 5.98 -20.05 3.00
CA ALA A 125 6.16 -20.20 4.43
C ALA A 125 7.16 -21.32 4.71
N THR A 126 8.07 -21.04 5.63
CA THR A 126 9.09 -21.93 6.17
C THR A 126 9.01 -21.86 7.70
N PRO A 127 9.59 -22.81 8.45
CA PRO A 127 9.56 -22.77 9.90
C PRO A 127 10.14 -21.48 10.52
N ASP A 128 11.07 -20.81 9.83
CA ASP A 128 11.78 -19.62 10.28
C ASP A 128 11.31 -18.31 9.61
N ALA A 129 10.61 -18.40 8.46
CA ALA A 129 10.19 -17.21 7.73
C ALA A 129 8.85 -17.37 6.99
N LEU A 130 8.09 -16.27 6.97
CA LEU A 130 7.01 -16.03 6.05
C LEU A 130 7.47 -14.98 5.03
N SER A 131 7.38 -15.29 3.74
CA SER A 131 7.70 -14.34 2.67
C SER A 131 6.46 -14.06 1.84
N ILE A 132 6.11 -12.78 1.71
CA ILE A 132 5.19 -12.28 0.69
C ILE A 132 6.07 -11.72 -0.42
N ARG A 133 5.91 -12.22 -1.65
CA ARG A 133 6.80 -11.86 -2.76
C ARG A 133 6.41 -10.51 -3.36
N HIS A 134 7.47 -9.75 -3.69
CA HIS A 134 7.46 -8.35 -4.11
C HIS A 134 7.04 -7.37 -2.99
N CYS A 135 7.15 -6.07 -3.26
CA CYS A 135 6.93 -5.00 -2.29
C CYS A 135 5.73 -4.12 -2.68
N ALA A 136 5.23 -3.39 -1.68
CA ALA A 136 4.40 -2.23 -1.89
C ALA A 136 5.28 -0.96 -1.92
N TYR A 137 4.94 -0.03 -2.81
CA TYR A 137 5.65 1.23 -2.98
C TYR A 137 4.67 2.38 -2.83
N TRP A 138 5.12 3.49 -2.25
CA TRP A 138 4.24 4.60 -1.90
C TRP A 138 4.68 5.93 -2.53
N VAL A 139 3.70 6.82 -2.72
CA VAL A 139 3.92 8.18 -3.19
C VAL A 139 2.90 9.14 -2.58
N ASN A 140 3.38 10.33 -2.20
CA ASN A 140 2.54 11.48 -1.88
C ASN A 140 2.30 12.29 -3.16
N LEU A 141 1.02 12.48 -3.53
CA LEU A 141 0.64 13.17 -4.77
C LEU A 141 0.41 14.68 -4.57
N ALA A 142 0.53 15.20 -3.34
CA ALA A 142 0.31 16.61 -3.04
C ALA A 142 1.10 17.53 -3.99
N GLY A 143 0.40 18.41 -4.71
CA GLY A 143 1.01 19.32 -5.68
C GLY A 143 1.35 18.70 -7.04
N ALA A 144 0.97 17.44 -7.31
CA ALA A 144 1.12 16.85 -8.64
C ALA A 144 0.38 17.66 -9.71
N LYS A 145 0.86 17.60 -10.96
CA LYS A 145 0.29 18.33 -12.11
C LYS A 145 -1.09 17.79 -12.50
N VAL A 146 -2.01 18.68 -12.85
CA VAL A 146 -3.34 18.32 -13.37
C VAL A 146 -3.20 17.39 -14.57
N SER A 147 -4.06 16.37 -14.65
CA SER A 147 -4.10 15.42 -15.75
C SER A 147 -5.42 15.56 -16.49
N SER A 148 -5.40 15.50 -17.82
CA SER A 148 -6.60 15.47 -18.67
C SER A 148 -7.05 14.03 -19.02
N ALA A 149 -6.44 12.99 -18.43
CA ALA A 149 -6.85 11.59 -18.65
C ALA A 149 -8.00 11.16 -17.72
N THR A 150 -8.91 10.31 -18.20
CA THR A 150 -10.00 9.74 -17.39
C THR A 150 -9.48 8.91 -16.22
N ASN A 151 -8.38 8.18 -16.43
CA ASN A 151 -7.67 7.42 -15.40
C ASN A 151 -6.20 7.84 -15.38
N PRO A 152 -5.85 8.95 -14.70
CA PRO A 152 -4.47 9.39 -14.57
C PRO A 152 -3.58 8.31 -13.98
N SER A 153 -2.33 8.26 -14.44
CA SER A 153 -1.32 7.38 -13.88
C SER A 153 -0.55 8.09 -12.76
N PHE A 154 -0.26 7.38 -11.69
CA PHE A 154 0.69 7.80 -10.67
C PHE A 154 1.89 6.84 -10.66
N ARG A 155 3.05 7.36 -10.24
CA ARG A 155 4.33 6.63 -10.23
C ARG A 155 4.87 6.65 -8.81
N ALA A 156 5.06 5.48 -8.21
CA ALA A 156 5.77 5.34 -6.95
C ALA A 156 7.22 4.93 -7.25
N PRO A 157 8.22 5.68 -6.75
CA PRO A 157 9.62 5.28 -6.88
C PRO A 157 9.86 3.90 -6.27
N THR A 158 10.68 3.06 -6.90
CA THR A 158 11.04 1.75 -6.33
C THR A 158 11.94 1.87 -5.09
N THR A 159 12.52 3.04 -4.85
CA THR A 159 13.20 3.39 -3.60
C THR A 159 12.23 3.66 -2.45
N ASN A 160 10.96 3.94 -2.72
CA ASN A 160 9.93 4.24 -1.72
C ASN A 160 9.18 2.96 -1.34
N VAL A 161 9.90 1.96 -0.84
CA VAL A 161 9.27 0.75 -0.28
C VAL A 161 8.46 1.13 0.96
N LEU A 162 7.23 0.63 1.06
CA LEU A 162 6.39 0.81 2.25
C LEU A 162 6.60 -0.36 3.22
N ASP A 163 7.72 -0.34 3.93
CA ASP A 163 7.97 -1.22 5.07
C ASP A 163 7.61 -0.53 6.41
N ASP A 164 7.86 -1.20 7.52
CA ASP A 164 7.54 -0.70 8.86
C ASP A 164 8.35 0.55 9.23
N VAL A 165 9.63 0.59 8.83
CA VAL A 165 10.51 1.74 9.08
C VAL A 165 10.07 2.95 8.28
N ALA A 166 9.75 2.78 6.99
CA ALA A 166 9.21 3.83 6.15
C ALA A 166 7.89 4.38 6.70
N LEU A 167 7.00 3.50 7.19
CA LEU A 167 5.75 3.93 7.81
C LEU A 167 5.99 4.73 9.09
N CYS A 168 6.95 4.33 9.94
CA CYS A 168 7.37 5.11 11.11
C CYS A 168 7.82 6.53 10.73
N HIS A 169 8.69 6.64 9.72
CA HIS A 169 9.18 7.95 9.24
C HIS A 169 8.06 8.82 8.66
N ILE A 170 7.11 8.24 7.92
CA ILE A 170 5.94 8.96 7.41
C ILE A 170 5.13 9.53 8.59
N MET A 171 4.83 8.70 9.59
CA MET A 171 4.05 9.10 10.75
C MET A 171 4.76 10.16 11.59
N GLU A 172 6.08 10.07 11.73
CA GLU A 172 6.89 11.09 12.41
C GLU A 172 6.79 12.45 11.71
N ARG A 173 6.89 12.48 10.38
CA ARG A 173 6.70 13.70 9.59
C ARG A 173 5.32 14.30 9.84
N ILE A 174 4.26 13.49 9.82
CA ILE A 174 2.89 13.95 10.11
C ILE A 174 2.78 14.54 11.52
N HIS A 175 3.37 13.90 12.54
CA HIS A 175 3.41 14.43 13.91
C HIS A 175 4.05 15.81 14.00
N ASN A 176 5.04 16.09 13.15
CA ASN A 176 5.75 17.37 13.07
C ASN A 176 5.03 18.42 12.19
N GLY A 177 3.86 18.08 11.62
CA GLY A 177 3.11 18.94 10.72
C GLY A 177 3.63 18.93 9.28
N ASP A 178 4.58 18.05 8.97
CA ASP A 178 5.08 17.84 7.61
C ASP A 178 4.18 16.85 6.85
N LYS A 179 4.33 16.88 5.53
CA LYS A 179 3.67 15.94 4.64
C LYS A 179 4.37 14.56 4.70
N PRO A 180 3.66 13.46 4.38
CA PRO A 180 4.29 12.17 4.08
C PRO A 180 5.39 12.26 3.03
#